data_AF-A0A7S1A1Y9-F1
#
_entry.id   AF-A0A7S1A1Y9-F1
#
_cell.length_a   1.000
_cell.length_b   1.000
_cell.length_c   1.000
_cell.angle_alpha   90.00
_cell.angle_beta   90.00
_cell.angle_gamma   90.00
#
_symmetry.space_group_name_H-M   'P 1'
#
loop_
_entity.id
_entity.type
_entity.pdbx_description
1 polymer ?
#
loop_
_entity_poly.entity_id
_entity_poly.type
_entity_poly.pdbx_seq_one_letter_code
_entity_poly.pdbx_strand_id
1 'polypeptide(L)'
;DEDRLHAVHSALLRVFARLADYVEVQFVHDELRADDATAYLFHLARHYDDMADWTFFLHADAPQHIHPFRLLENVFAAVSSGTLSHDDIPFLYLTHNYLDLAMSRHTWDDYASPSLWRHLFGGSFAPPREAVAGYCCVQFVVPRSRALLRPRTWYVRALTWFANADSYWSLLPAGRVVTWHDLTCRTPAQLWMPWWHVVFGEELRCPERHLDP
;
A
#
# COMPACT_ATOMS: atom_id res chain seq x y z
N ASP A 1 -11.75 -19.05 12.05
CA ASP A 1 -11.57 -20.50 11.83
C ASP A 1 -10.07 -20.77 11.87
N GLU A 2 -9.62 -21.34 12.98
CA GLU A 2 -8.21 -21.50 13.35
C GLU A 2 -7.48 -22.47 12.41
N ASP A 3 -8.20 -23.47 11.89
CA ASP A 3 -7.69 -24.46 10.93
C ASP A 3 -7.35 -23.83 9.57
N ARG A 4 -8.18 -22.88 9.12
CA ARG A 4 -7.91 -22.11 7.90
C ARG A 4 -6.68 -21.23 8.04
N LEU A 5 -6.46 -20.65 9.22
CA LEU A 5 -5.29 -19.82 9.51
C LEU A 5 -3.99 -20.64 9.53
N HIS A 6 -4.02 -21.81 10.17
CA HIS A 6 -2.89 -22.74 10.12
C HIS A 6 -2.56 -23.21 8.70
N ALA A 7 -3.58 -23.45 7.86
CA ALA A 7 -3.39 -23.82 6.47
C ALA A 7 -2.73 -22.68 5.63
N VAL A 8 -3.18 -21.44 5.80
CA VAL A 8 -2.61 -20.26 5.13
C VAL A 8 -1.16 -20.03 5.58
N HIS A 9 -0.90 -20.08 6.89
CA HIS A 9 0.45 -19.94 7.43
C HIS A 9 1.39 -21.02 6.86
N SER A 10 0.95 -22.27 6.85
CA SER A 10 1.74 -23.38 6.29
C SER A 10 2.00 -23.24 4.78
N ALA A 11 1.06 -22.65 4.03
CA ALA A 11 1.24 -22.40 2.60
C ALA A 11 2.26 -21.27 2.34
N LEU A 12 2.18 -20.17 3.09
CA LEU A 12 3.14 -19.06 3.01
C LEU A 12 4.54 -19.53 3.39
N LEU A 13 4.67 -20.32 4.46
CA LEU A 13 5.95 -20.94 4.83
C LEU A 13 6.53 -21.76 3.68
N ARG A 14 5.74 -22.58 2.98
CA ARG A 14 6.26 -23.36 1.84
C ARG A 14 6.74 -22.50 0.68
N VAL A 15 6.09 -21.37 0.41
CA VAL A 15 6.46 -20.44 -0.67
C VAL A 15 7.73 -19.66 -0.31
N PHE A 16 7.86 -19.23 0.94
CA PHE A 16 8.94 -18.34 1.38
C PHE A 16 10.07 -19.03 2.18
N ALA A 17 9.97 -20.32 2.51
CA ALA A 17 10.95 -21.04 3.35
C ALA A 17 12.39 -21.06 2.83
N ARG A 18 12.61 -20.72 1.56
CA ARG A 18 13.97 -20.57 0.97
C ARG A 18 14.50 -19.14 1.01
N LEU A 19 13.65 -18.17 1.35
CA LEU A 19 13.92 -16.74 1.31
C LEU A 19 13.72 -16.07 2.67
N ALA A 20 13.16 -16.76 3.66
CA ALA A 20 12.85 -16.20 4.97
C ALA A 20 13.46 -17.06 6.09
N ASP A 21 14.26 -16.42 6.94
CA ASP A 21 14.80 -17.03 8.16
C ASP A 21 13.74 -17.14 9.27
N TYR A 22 12.72 -16.26 9.23
CA TYR A 22 11.66 -16.17 10.22
C TYR A 22 10.36 -15.70 9.58
N VAL A 23 9.23 -16.22 10.08
CA VAL A 23 7.89 -15.80 9.68
C VAL A 23 7.06 -15.55 10.94
N GLU A 24 6.50 -14.35 11.03
CA GLU A 24 5.56 -13.96 12.07
C GLU A 24 4.20 -13.69 11.43
N VAL A 25 3.14 -14.23 12.02
CA VAL A 25 1.77 -13.90 11.63
C VAL A 25 1.18 -12.99 12.70
N GLN A 26 0.94 -11.74 12.33
CA GLN A 26 0.29 -10.76 13.19
C GLN A 26 -1.10 -10.47 12.65
N PHE A 27 -2.10 -10.54 13.52
CA PHE A 27 -3.47 -10.14 13.19
C PHE A 27 -3.61 -8.64 13.38
N VAL A 28 -4.02 -7.95 12.33
CA VAL A 28 -4.45 -6.57 12.42
C VAL A 28 -5.93 -6.61 12.75
N HIS A 29 -6.30 -6.12 13.93
CA HIS A 29 -7.70 -6.00 14.34
C HIS A 29 -8.26 -4.69 13.78
N ASP A 30 -8.60 -4.69 12.49
CA ASP A 30 -9.49 -3.72 11.88
C ASP A 30 -10.91 -4.26 11.97
N GLU A 31 -11.67 -3.81 12.98
CA GLU A 31 -13.06 -4.25 13.25
C GLU A 31 -14.00 -4.16 12.04
N LEU A 32 -13.58 -3.44 10.99
CA LEU A 32 -14.35 -3.13 9.79
C LEU A 32 -13.74 -3.65 8.48
N ARG A 33 -12.44 -3.98 8.40
CA ARG A 33 -11.82 -4.48 7.16
C ARG A 33 -10.75 -5.53 7.41
N ALA A 34 -10.08 -5.95 6.35
CA ALA A 34 -8.87 -6.76 6.36
C ALA A 34 -8.19 -6.46 5.02
N ASP A 35 -7.60 -5.28 4.92
CA ASP A 35 -7.08 -4.73 3.66
C ASP A 35 -5.58 -4.44 3.72
N ASP A 36 -5.04 -4.09 2.56
CA ASP A 36 -3.63 -3.75 2.38
C ASP A 36 -3.23 -2.43 3.06
N ALA A 37 -4.07 -1.39 3.02
CA ALA A 37 -3.79 -0.13 3.68
C ALA A 37 -3.67 -0.29 5.20
N THR A 38 -4.63 -0.94 5.86
CA THR A 38 -4.56 -1.20 7.31
C THR A 38 -3.39 -2.10 7.67
N ALA A 39 -3.15 -3.18 6.92
CA ALA A 39 -2.02 -4.08 7.14
C ALA A 39 -0.66 -3.36 7.02
N TYR A 40 -0.47 -2.57 5.97
CA TYR A 40 0.81 -1.90 5.70
C TYR A 40 1.04 -0.76 6.68
N LEU A 41 0.00 0.03 6.99
CA LEU A 41 0.09 1.10 7.99
C LEU A 41 0.32 0.54 9.40
N PHE A 42 -0.28 -0.60 9.74
CA PHE A 42 -0.01 -1.28 11.00
C PHE A 42 1.46 -1.69 11.09
N HIS A 43 2.01 -2.30 10.05
CA HIS A 43 3.43 -2.65 10.01
C HIS A 43 4.32 -1.41 10.20
N LEU A 44 4.08 -0.35 9.43
CA LEU A 44 4.84 0.91 9.49
C LEU A 44 4.75 1.59 10.87
N ALA A 45 3.58 1.56 11.52
CA ALA A 45 3.37 2.17 12.82
C ALA A 45 3.95 1.33 13.98
N ARG A 46 3.86 0.00 13.88
CA ARG A 46 4.34 -0.95 14.89
C ARG A 46 5.85 -1.04 14.88
N HIS A 47 6.43 -1.19 13.69
CA HIS A 47 7.85 -1.42 13.50
C HIS A 47 8.62 -0.15 13.15
N TYR A 48 8.11 1.02 13.55
CA TYR A 48 8.70 2.29 13.15
C TYR A 48 10.15 2.44 13.64
N ASP A 49 10.41 2.03 14.89
CA ASP A 49 11.70 2.21 15.56
C ASP A 49 12.70 1.07 15.25
N ASP A 50 12.22 -0.07 14.73
CA ASP A 50 12.99 -1.29 14.45
C ASP A 50 12.77 -1.84 13.01
N MET A 51 12.32 -0.98 12.09
CA MET A 51 12.00 -1.35 10.70
C MET A 51 13.19 -2.04 10.01
N ALA A 52 12.95 -2.98 9.09
CA ALA A 52 14.00 -3.54 8.25
C ALA A 52 14.65 -2.47 7.35
N ASP A 53 15.86 -2.72 6.83
CA ASP A 53 16.51 -1.82 5.85
C ASP A 53 15.68 -1.67 4.58
N TRP A 54 15.02 -2.77 4.20
CA TRP A 54 14.08 -2.84 3.09
C TRP A 54 12.82 -3.56 3.53
N THR A 55 11.67 -3.00 3.17
CA THR A 55 10.36 -3.60 3.44
C THR A 55 9.65 -3.85 2.12
N PHE A 56 9.25 -5.10 1.91
CA PHE A 56 8.43 -5.52 0.77
C PHE A 56 6.97 -5.58 1.22
N PHE A 57 6.13 -4.82 0.53
CA PHE A 57 4.70 -4.81 0.73
C PHE A 57 4.04 -5.58 -0.40
N LEU A 58 3.42 -6.71 -0.06
CA LEU A 58 2.86 -7.65 -1.02
C LEU A 58 1.43 -8.06 -0.64
N HIS A 59 0.62 -8.44 -1.63
CA HIS A 59 -0.67 -9.10 -1.43
C HIS A 59 -0.47 -10.61 -1.50
N ALA A 60 -1.42 -11.38 -0.95
CA ALA A 60 -1.40 -12.84 -1.05
C ALA A 60 -1.44 -13.35 -2.50
N ASP A 61 -2.00 -12.56 -3.42
CA ASP A 61 -2.08 -12.83 -4.86
C ASP A 61 -1.03 -12.07 -5.69
N ALA A 62 0.07 -11.60 -5.07
CA ALA A 62 1.20 -10.94 -5.74
C ALA A 62 1.63 -11.59 -7.08
N PRO A 63 1.69 -12.93 -7.22
CA PRO A 63 2.07 -13.56 -8.50
C PRO A 63 1.14 -13.24 -9.69
N GLN A 64 -0.09 -12.79 -9.43
CA GLN A 64 -1.05 -12.38 -10.47
C GLN A 64 -0.86 -10.92 -10.90
N HIS A 65 -0.17 -10.12 -10.08
CA HIS A 65 -0.01 -8.67 -10.30
C HIS A 65 1.43 -8.29 -10.67
N ILE A 66 2.40 -9.14 -10.36
CA ILE A 66 3.81 -8.96 -10.69
C ILE A 66 4.15 -9.79 -11.93
N HIS A 67 4.31 -9.11 -13.06
CA HIS A 67 4.66 -9.76 -14.34
C HIS A 67 5.89 -9.08 -14.97
N PRO A 68 6.94 -9.84 -15.30
CA PRO A 68 7.18 -11.23 -14.89
C PRO A 68 7.44 -11.34 -13.37
N PHE A 69 7.04 -12.46 -12.75
CA PHE A 69 7.29 -12.68 -11.32
C PHE A 69 8.79 -12.65 -10.96
N ARG A 70 9.65 -12.96 -11.94
CA ARG A 70 11.12 -12.84 -11.84
C ARG A 70 11.58 -11.45 -11.39
N LEU A 71 10.81 -10.39 -11.62
CA LEU A 71 11.16 -9.06 -11.09
C LEU A 71 11.29 -9.10 -9.56
N LEU A 72 10.34 -9.72 -8.86
CA LEU A 72 10.39 -9.83 -7.40
C LEU A 72 11.62 -10.62 -6.96
N GLU A 73 11.92 -11.74 -7.63
CA GLU A 73 13.11 -12.56 -7.33
C GLU A 73 14.42 -11.78 -7.52
N ASN A 74 14.51 -11.02 -8.61
CA ASN A 74 15.69 -10.21 -8.92
C ASN A 74 15.88 -9.08 -7.91
N VAL A 75 14.81 -8.36 -7.57
CA VAL A 75 14.86 -7.27 -6.59
C VAL A 75 15.22 -7.83 -5.21
N PHE A 76 14.63 -8.96 -4.82
CA PHE A 76 14.96 -9.62 -3.57
C PHE A 76 16.44 -10.06 -3.51
N ALA A 77 16.95 -10.65 -4.59
CA ALA A 77 18.35 -11.04 -4.69
C ALA A 77 19.28 -9.82 -4.62
N ALA A 78 18.95 -8.73 -5.33
CA ALA A 78 19.75 -7.50 -5.35
C ALA A 78 19.77 -6.78 -4.00
N VAL A 79 18.65 -6.77 -3.28
CA VAL A 79 18.57 -6.28 -1.90
C VAL A 79 19.41 -7.16 -0.97
N SER A 80 19.23 -8.48 -1.05
CA SER A 80 19.92 -9.43 -0.17
C SER A 80 21.43 -9.48 -0.38
N SER A 81 21.91 -9.20 -1.60
CA SER A 81 23.34 -9.10 -1.91
C SER A 81 23.96 -7.75 -1.57
N GLY A 82 23.16 -6.77 -1.15
CA GLY A 82 23.60 -5.38 -0.96
C GLY A 82 23.95 -4.67 -2.28
N THR A 83 23.53 -5.21 -3.42
CA THR A 83 23.75 -4.60 -4.74
C THR A 83 22.87 -3.37 -4.94
N LEU A 84 21.71 -3.35 -4.30
CA LEU A 84 20.72 -2.29 -4.42
C LEU A 84 20.88 -1.30 -3.25
N SER A 85 21.35 -0.08 -3.54
CA SER A 85 21.46 0.98 -2.53
C SER A 85 20.14 1.73 -2.34
N HIS A 86 19.93 2.28 -1.15
CA HIS A 86 18.80 3.16 -0.86
C HIS A 86 18.81 4.44 -1.71
N ASP A 87 20.00 4.85 -2.19
CA ASP A 87 20.15 6.03 -3.06
C ASP A 87 19.78 5.71 -4.53
N ASP A 88 19.93 4.45 -4.95
CA ASP A 88 19.67 4.04 -6.33
C ASP A 88 18.17 3.88 -6.59
N ILE A 89 17.44 3.34 -5.60
CA ILE A 89 16.01 3.03 -5.73
C ILE A 89 15.28 3.48 -4.44
N PRO A 90 14.78 4.73 -4.40
CA PRO A 90 14.09 5.26 -3.23
C PRO A 90 12.70 4.64 -3.05
N PHE A 91 12.08 4.14 -4.11
CA PHE A 91 10.81 3.44 -4.06
C PHE A 91 10.64 2.67 -5.36
N LEU A 92 10.13 1.44 -5.30
CA LEU A 92 9.92 0.64 -6.51
C LEU A 92 8.59 -0.11 -6.46
N TYR A 93 7.69 0.24 -7.37
CA TYR A 93 6.54 -0.60 -7.67
C TYR A 93 7.00 -1.90 -8.33
N LEU A 94 6.42 -3.02 -7.91
CA LEU A 94 6.69 -4.36 -8.46
C LEU A 94 5.62 -4.75 -9.50
N THR A 95 4.45 -4.12 -9.43
CA THR A 95 3.30 -4.34 -10.32
C THR A 95 3.48 -3.78 -11.72
N HIS A 96 2.78 -4.35 -12.70
CA HIS A 96 2.84 -3.91 -14.11
C HIS A 96 1.65 -3.04 -14.56
N ASN A 97 0.55 -3.06 -13.81
CA ASN A 97 -0.67 -2.33 -14.17
C ASN A 97 -0.55 -0.86 -13.77
N TYR A 98 -0.32 -0.01 -14.77
CA TYR A 98 -0.26 1.43 -14.59
C TYR A 98 -1.68 2.01 -14.50
N LEU A 99 -1.96 2.68 -13.39
CA LEU A 99 -3.25 3.29 -13.10
C LEU A 99 -3.23 4.77 -13.49
N ASP A 100 -3.91 5.07 -14.59
CA ASP A 100 -4.29 6.44 -14.92
C ASP A 100 -5.67 6.77 -14.33
N LEU A 101 -5.67 7.57 -13.27
CA LEU A 101 -6.89 8.02 -12.61
C LEU A 101 -7.74 8.97 -13.48
N ALA A 102 -7.19 9.51 -14.58
CA ALA A 102 -7.93 10.31 -15.56
C ALA A 102 -9.16 9.58 -16.11
N MET A 103 -9.17 8.24 -16.11
CA MET A 103 -10.28 7.43 -16.61
C MET A 103 -11.38 7.12 -15.56
N SER A 104 -11.17 7.40 -14.26
CA SER A 104 -12.17 7.14 -13.22
C SER A 104 -12.93 8.42 -12.82
N ARG A 105 -14.08 8.66 -13.46
CA ARG A 105 -14.72 10.00 -13.49
C ARG A 105 -15.54 10.45 -12.28
N HIS A 106 -16.06 9.58 -11.42
CA HIS A 106 -17.20 9.96 -10.55
C HIS A 106 -17.01 9.83 -9.04
N THR A 107 -15.96 9.17 -8.55
CA THR A 107 -15.76 8.97 -7.09
C THR A 107 -14.45 9.56 -6.57
N TRP A 108 -13.44 9.71 -7.43
CA TRP A 108 -12.10 10.10 -7.01
C TRP A 108 -11.96 11.60 -6.75
N ASP A 109 -12.24 12.45 -7.75
CA ASP A 109 -11.95 13.89 -7.69
C ASP A 109 -12.90 14.66 -6.79
N ASP A 110 -14.19 14.35 -6.89
CA ASP A 110 -15.20 15.19 -6.26
C ASP A 110 -15.26 14.98 -4.73
N TYR A 111 -14.76 13.84 -4.23
CA TYR A 111 -14.94 13.46 -2.83
C TYR A 111 -13.72 12.74 -2.23
N ALA A 112 -13.30 11.61 -2.79
CA ALA A 112 -12.34 10.73 -2.11
C ALA A 112 -10.95 11.35 -1.96
N SER A 113 -10.38 11.89 -3.04
CA SER A 113 -9.03 12.45 -3.05
C SER A 113 -8.89 13.67 -2.13
N PRO A 114 -9.77 14.70 -2.19
CA PRO A 114 -9.72 15.81 -1.24
C PRO A 114 -9.88 15.39 0.22
N SER A 115 -10.75 14.42 0.51
CA SER A 115 -10.98 13.92 1.87
C SER A 115 -9.75 13.17 2.41
N LEU A 116 -9.21 12.24 1.62
CA LEU A 116 -7.97 11.50 1.93
C LEU A 116 -6.81 12.47 2.18
N TRP A 117 -6.60 13.38 1.23
CA TRP A 117 -5.49 14.32 1.28
C TRP A 117 -5.54 15.20 2.52
N ARG A 118 -6.72 15.73 2.84
CA ARG A 118 -6.92 16.55 4.02
C ARG A 118 -6.65 15.78 5.31
N HIS A 119 -7.16 14.56 5.44
CA HIS A 119 -7.00 13.78 6.68
C HIS A 119 -5.58 13.28 6.88
N LEU A 120 -4.92 12.86 5.81
CA LEU A 120 -3.62 12.20 5.88
C LEU A 120 -2.48 13.20 5.73
N PHE A 121 -2.52 14.06 4.72
CA PHE A 121 -1.46 15.04 4.44
C PHE A 121 -1.71 16.41 5.07
N GLY A 122 -2.91 16.70 5.58
CA GLY A 122 -3.23 17.97 6.23
C GLY A 122 -3.37 19.16 5.26
N GLY A 123 -3.32 18.91 3.95
CA GLY A 123 -3.44 19.94 2.93
C GLY A 123 -4.90 20.34 2.67
N SER A 124 -5.13 21.63 2.43
CA SER A 124 -6.46 22.13 2.04
C SER A 124 -6.84 21.79 0.59
N PHE A 125 -5.83 21.57 -0.26
CA PHE A 125 -5.99 21.28 -1.68
C PHE A 125 -5.24 19.99 -2.01
N ALA A 126 -5.99 18.97 -2.46
CA ALA A 126 -5.40 17.77 -3.04
C ALA A 126 -4.89 18.08 -4.46
N PRO A 127 -3.83 17.40 -4.91
CA PRO A 127 -3.48 17.39 -6.31
C PRO A 127 -4.68 16.94 -7.17
N PRO A 128 -4.88 17.52 -8.36
CA PRO A 128 -5.91 17.06 -9.29
C PRO A 128 -5.57 15.66 -9.81
N ARG A 129 -6.56 14.84 -10.20
CA ARG A 129 -6.31 13.45 -10.64
C ARG A 129 -5.24 13.33 -11.71
N GLU A 130 -5.21 14.22 -12.69
CA GLU A 130 -4.30 14.15 -13.84
C GLU A 130 -2.83 14.30 -13.42
N ALA A 131 -2.61 14.91 -12.25
CA ALA A 131 -1.30 15.08 -11.64
C ALA A 131 -0.84 13.82 -10.91
N VAL A 132 -1.72 12.86 -10.59
CA VAL A 132 -1.38 11.66 -9.83
C VAL A 132 -1.43 10.43 -10.73
N ALA A 133 -0.29 9.79 -10.95
CA ALA A 133 -0.18 8.60 -11.75
C ALA A 133 0.82 7.61 -11.12
N GLY A 134 0.46 6.34 -11.12
CA GLY A 134 1.26 5.30 -10.49
C GLY A 134 0.74 3.93 -10.84
N TYR A 135 1.09 2.92 -10.06
CA TYR A 135 0.66 1.55 -10.32
C TYR A 135 -0.43 1.10 -9.36
N CYS A 136 -1.33 0.24 -9.84
CA CYS A 136 -2.35 -0.38 -8.99
C CYS A 136 -1.81 -1.63 -8.26
N CYS A 137 -2.63 -2.18 -7.36
CA CYS A 137 -2.39 -3.42 -6.62
C CYS A 137 -1.23 -3.39 -5.59
N VAL A 138 -0.64 -2.21 -5.33
CA VAL A 138 0.20 -1.88 -4.16
C VAL A 138 1.31 -2.89 -3.82
N GLN A 139 1.85 -3.59 -4.82
CA GLN A 139 3.06 -4.38 -4.63
C GLN A 139 4.25 -3.44 -4.82
N PHE A 140 5.01 -3.18 -3.76
CA PHE A 140 6.18 -2.33 -3.83
C PHE A 140 7.21 -2.69 -2.78
N VAL A 141 8.43 -2.21 -3.00
CA VAL A 141 9.52 -2.25 -2.03
C VAL A 141 9.92 -0.82 -1.68
N VAL A 142 10.20 -0.60 -0.41
CA VAL A 142 10.62 0.71 0.11
C VAL A 142 11.80 0.53 1.07
N PRO A 143 12.83 1.39 0.98
CA PRO A 143 13.90 1.43 1.96
C PRO A 143 13.47 2.15 3.25
N ARG A 144 14.09 1.78 4.37
CA ARG A 144 13.85 2.38 5.69
C ARG A 144 13.91 3.90 5.64
N SER A 145 14.91 4.46 4.96
CA SER A 145 15.14 5.90 4.85
C SER A 145 13.92 6.66 4.31
N ARG A 146 13.15 6.04 3.42
CA ARG A 146 11.97 6.64 2.78
C ARG A 146 10.71 6.42 3.60
N ALA A 147 10.58 5.27 4.25
CA ALA A 147 9.55 5.03 5.27
C ALA A 147 9.68 5.98 6.48
N LEU A 148 10.90 6.40 6.84
CA LEU A 148 11.11 7.34 7.95
C LEU A 148 10.90 8.82 7.59
N LEU A 149 10.54 9.16 6.34
CA LEU A 149 10.20 10.53 5.96
C LEU A 149 8.92 11.05 6.62
N ARG A 150 8.07 10.15 7.11
CA ARG A 150 6.87 10.49 7.88
C ARG A 150 7.09 10.08 9.33
N PRO A 151 6.76 10.92 10.31
CA PRO A 151 6.88 10.54 11.71
C PRO A 151 5.91 9.40 12.04
N ARG A 152 6.24 8.58 13.03
CA ARG A 152 5.37 7.49 13.53
C ARG A 152 3.93 7.91 13.77
N THR A 153 3.73 9.11 14.32
CA THR A 153 2.41 9.69 14.59
C THR A 153 1.55 9.88 13.34
N TRP A 154 2.18 10.06 12.17
CA TRP A 154 1.50 10.09 10.88
C TRP A 154 0.91 8.72 10.54
N TYR A 155 1.71 7.65 10.65
CA TYR A 155 1.27 6.28 10.39
C TYR A 155 0.16 5.83 11.35
N VAL A 156 0.30 6.15 12.64
CA VAL A 156 -0.73 5.86 13.64
C VAL A 156 -2.04 6.58 13.28
N ARG A 157 -2.00 7.87 12.94
CA ARG A 157 -3.20 8.61 12.52
C ARG A 157 -3.83 8.03 11.26
N ALA A 158 -3.01 7.70 10.26
CA ALA A 158 -3.48 7.09 9.02
C ALA A 158 -4.17 5.75 9.30
N LEU A 159 -3.53 4.89 10.09
CA LEU A 159 -4.09 3.60 10.50
C LEU A 159 -5.42 3.79 11.25
N THR A 160 -5.47 4.69 12.24
CA THR A 160 -6.70 4.99 12.98
C THR A 160 -7.81 5.46 12.05
N TRP A 161 -7.49 6.27 11.04
CA TRP A 161 -8.48 6.73 10.07
C TRP A 161 -9.00 5.58 9.21
N PHE A 162 -8.12 4.79 8.58
CA PHE A 162 -8.54 3.65 7.75
C PHE A 162 -9.27 2.55 8.54
N ALA A 163 -8.94 2.37 9.82
CA ALA A 163 -9.61 1.41 10.69
C ALA A 163 -10.96 1.91 11.25
N ASN A 164 -11.32 3.19 11.06
CA ASN A 164 -12.53 3.79 11.61
C ASN A 164 -13.66 3.85 10.56
N ALA A 165 -14.89 3.54 10.98
CA ALA A 165 -16.12 3.58 10.17
C ALA A 165 -16.37 4.96 9.53
N ASP A 166 -16.00 6.05 10.20
CA ASP A 166 -16.18 7.41 9.72
C ASP A 166 -15.42 7.68 8.42
N SER A 167 -14.28 7.01 8.21
CA SER A 167 -13.54 7.12 6.94
C SER A 167 -14.39 6.65 5.76
N TYR A 168 -15.22 5.61 5.92
CA TYR A 168 -16.08 5.07 4.88
C TYR A 168 -17.17 6.06 4.47
N TRP A 169 -17.80 6.69 5.46
CA TRP A 169 -18.81 7.72 5.21
C TRP A 169 -18.20 8.95 4.53
N SER A 170 -16.95 9.29 4.89
CA SER A 170 -16.25 10.45 4.33
C SER A 170 -15.79 10.28 2.87
N LEU A 171 -15.72 9.04 2.38
CA LEU A 171 -15.26 8.71 1.02
C LEU A 171 -16.39 8.45 0.03
N LEU A 172 -17.64 8.44 0.50
CA LEU A 172 -18.81 8.18 -0.32
C LEU A 172 -19.66 9.47 -0.46
N PRO A 173 -20.28 9.72 -1.62
CA PRO A 173 -21.07 10.94 -1.82
C PRO A 173 -22.20 11.08 -0.79
N ALA A 174 -22.42 12.31 -0.30
CA ALA A 174 -23.50 12.61 0.63
C ALA A 174 -24.86 12.21 0.06
N GLY A 175 -25.65 11.46 0.85
CA GLY A 175 -26.98 10.96 0.45
C GLY A 175 -26.98 9.58 -0.21
N ARG A 176 -25.81 8.97 -0.46
CA ARG A 176 -25.74 7.55 -0.85
C ARG A 176 -26.01 6.67 0.37
N VAL A 177 -26.94 5.73 0.25
CA VAL A 177 -27.11 4.66 1.24
C VAL A 177 -25.88 3.76 1.18
N VAL A 178 -25.06 3.78 2.22
CA VAL A 178 -23.91 2.89 2.36
C VAL A 178 -24.43 1.51 2.72
N THR A 179 -24.11 0.53 1.89
CA THR A 179 -24.51 -0.86 2.10
C THR A 179 -23.42 -1.64 2.82
N TRP A 180 -23.75 -2.82 3.35
CA TRP A 180 -22.73 -3.75 3.86
C TRP A 180 -21.68 -4.10 2.81
N HIS A 181 -22.06 -4.16 1.52
CA HIS A 181 -21.10 -4.35 0.43
C HIS A 181 -20.10 -3.18 0.35
N ASP A 182 -20.55 -1.93 0.51
CA ASP A 182 -19.67 -0.76 0.50
C ASP A 182 -18.73 -0.69 1.72
N LEU A 183 -19.12 -1.27 2.85
CA LEU A 183 -18.28 -1.36 4.06
C LEU A 183 -17.27 -2.51 3.98
N THR A 184 -17.65 -3.60 3.32
CA THR A 184 -16.77 -4.77 3.13
C THR A 184 -15.94 -4.71 1.86
N CYS A 185 -16.22 -3.78 0.95
CA CYS A 185 -15.46 -3.65 -0.27
C CYS A 185 -14.11 -2.94 -0.02
N ARG A 186 -13.19 -3.16 -0.96
CA ARG A 186 -11.82 -2.63 -0.91
C ARG A 186 -11.75 -1.14 -1.30
N THR A 187 -12.88 -0.45 -1.45
CA THR A 187 -12.93 0.88 -2.08
C THR A 187 -12.01 1.91 -1.41
N PRO A 188 -12.00 2.12 -0.09
CA PRO A 188 -11.00 3.02 0.52
C PRO A 188 -9.53 2.67 0.23
N ALA A 189 -9.18 1.38 0.17
CA ALA A 189 -7.81 0.95 -0.14
C ALA A 189 -7.51 1.14 -1.62
N GLN A 190 -8.46 0.82 -2.49
CA GLN A 190 -8.38 1.08 -3.93
C GLN A 190 -8.20 2.57 -4.22
N LEU A 191 -8.90 3.41 -3.46
CA LEU A 191 -8.78 4.85 -3.48
C LEU A 191 -7.47 5.36 -2.85
N TRP A 192 -6.72 4.51 -2.16
CA TRP A 192 -5.45 4.84 -1.54
C TRP A 192 -4.24 4.41 -2.39
N MET A 193 -4.37 3.35 -3.20
CA MET A 193 -3.27 2.72 -3.93
C MET A 193 -2.29 3.68 -4.63
N PRO A 194 -2.74 4.70 -5.38
CA PRO A 194 -1.83 5.54 -6.14
C PRO A 194 -1.12 6.57 -5.25
N TRP A 195 -1.44 6.68 -3.96
CA TRP A 195 -0.75 7.60 -3.04
C TRP A 195 0.47 7.01 -2.38
N TRP A 196 0.68 5.69 -2.44
CA TRP A 196 1.76 5.04 -1.70
C TRP A 196 3.14 5.62 -1.99
N HIS A 197 3.48 5.85 -3.26
CA HIS A 197 4.75 6.47 -3.60
C HIS A 197 4.88 7.89 -3.00
N VAL A 198 3.80 8.67 -2.97
CA VAL A 198 3.75 10.02 -2.36
C VAL A 198 3.97 9.97 -0.85
N VAL A 199 3.45 8.93 -0.16
CA VAL A 199 3.72 8.70 1.27
C VAL A 199 5.21 8.63 1.52
N PHE A 200 5.93 7.92 0.65
CA PHE A 200 7.38 7.71 0.71
C PHE A 200 8.20 8.79 0.00
N GLY A 201 7.58 9.92 -0.34
CA GLY A 201 8.27 11.12 -0.81
C GLY A 201 8.61 11.14 -2.30
N GLU A 202 8.03 10.25 -3.10
CA GLU A 202 8.16 10.28 -4.56
C GLU A 202 7.31 11.39 -5.18
N GLU A 203 7.63 11.73 -6.43
CA GLU A 203 6.82 12.64 -7.24
C GLU A 203 5.42 12.09 -7.49
N LEU A 204 4.42 12.96 -7.71
CA LEU A 204 3.02 12.56 -7.91
C LEU A 204 2.81 11.62 -9.12
N ARG A 205 3.76 11.60 -10.07
CA ARG A 205 3.72 10.74 -11.25
C ARG A 205 4.94 9.82 -11.24
N CYS A 206 4.71 8.54 -11.01
CA CYS A 206 5.72 7.55 -11.28
C CYS A 206 5.92 7.39 -12.80
N PRO A 207 7.14 7.13 -13.28
CA PRO A 207 7.36 6.77 -14.67
C PRO A 207 6.62 5.47 -15.04
N GLU A 208 6.17 5.41 -16.29
CA GLU A 208 5.67 4.16 -16.87
C GLU A 208 6.82 3.18 -17.07
N ARG A 209 6.57 1.87 -16.92
CA ARG A 209 7.63 0.86 -16.82
C ARG A 209 8.49 0.76 -18.07
N HIS A 210 7.91 1.09 -19.23
CA HIS A 210 8.61 1.11 -20.49
C HIS A 210 9.54 2.34 -20.64
N LEU A 211 9.45 3.28 -19.70
CA LEU A 211 10.27 4.48 -19.54
C LEU A 211 11.17 4.39 -18.29
N ASP A 212 11.07 3.31 -17.49
CA ASP A 212 12.03 3.06 -16.42
C ASP A 212 13.42 2.91 -17.05
N PRO A 213 14.45 3.61 -16.54
CA PRO A 213 15.80 3.63 -17.11
C PRO A 213 16.52 2.27 -17.07
#